data_AF-A0A839D150-F1
#
_entry.id   AF-A0A839D150-F1
#
_cell.length_a   1.000
_cell.length_b   1.000
_cell.length_c   1.000
_cell.angle_alpha   90.00
_cell.angle_beta   90.00
_cell.angle_gamma   90.00
#
_symmetry.space_group_name_H-M   'P 1'
#
loop_
_entity.id
_entity.type
_entity.pdbx_description
1 polymer ?
#
loop_
_entity_poly.entity_id
_entity_poly.type
_entity_poly.pdbx_seq_one_letter_code
_entity_poly.pdbx_strand_id
1 'polypeptide(L)' 'MKAAHLLGRKGGRPPALTQEDLVAARALLRDPKITVEDAARRLQISPATLYRHLPGGRGSVNK' A
#
# COMPACT_ATOMS: atom_id res chain seq x y z
N MET A 1 30.94 -16.07 -6.99
CA MET A 1 29.46 -16.13 -6.89
C MET A 1 28.94 -15.11 -5.87
N LYS A 2 28.87 -13.81 -6.22
CA LYS A 2 28.28 -12.76 -5.36
C LYS A 2 27.59 -11.70 -6.23
N ALA A 3 26.48 -12.07 -6.89
CA ALA A 3 25.68 -11.12 -7.66
C ALA A 3 24.23 -11.02 -7.16
N ALA A 4 23.70 -12.07 -6.54
CA ALA A 4 22.32 -12.11 -6.08
C ALA A 4 22.04 -11.21 -4.85
N HIS A 5 23.05 -10.95 -4.01
CA HIS A 5 22.84 -10.23 -2.75
C HIS A 5 22.69 -8.70 -2.92
N LEU A 6 23.23 -8.14 -4.01
CA LEU A 6 23.26 -6.69 -4.25
C LEU A 6 21.94 -6.11 -4.77
N LEU A 7 20.99 -6.96 -5.20
CA LEU A 7 19.70 -6.52 -5.76
C LEU A 7 18.52 -6.73 -4.81
N GLY A 8 18.74 -7.14 -3.57
CA GLY A 8 17.68 -7.20 -2.55
C GLY A 8 16.46 -8.06 -2.93
N ARG A 9 16.60 -9.00 -3.87
CA ARG A 9 15.49 -9.88 -4.25
C ARG A 9 15.34 -10.96 -3.18
N LYS A 10 14.53 -10.68 -2.15
CA LYS A 10 13.95 -11.74 -1.31
C LYS A 10 13.09 -12.61 -2.23
N GLY A 11 13.62 -13.77 -2.63
CA GLY A 11 12.88 -14.77 -3.40
C GLY A 11 11.69 -15.24 -2.59
N GLY A 12 10.50 -14.76 -2.95
CA GLY A 12 9.24 -15.05 -2.27
C GLY A 12 8.07 -14.55 -3.11
N ARG A 13 6.84 -14.88 -2.69
CA ARG A 13 5.62 -14.37 -3.33
C ARG A 13 5.69 -12.83 -3.36
N PRO A 14 5.54 -12.18 -4.52
CA PRO A 14 5.54 -10.72 -4.58
C PRO A 14 4.46 -10.19 -3.62
N PRO A 15 4.77 -9.11 -2.87
CA PRO A 15 3.80 -8.55 -1.95
C PRO A 15 2.53 -8.19 -2.72
N ALA A 16 1.37 -8.47 -2.11
CA ALA A 16 0.06 -8.19 -2.71
C ALA A 16 -0.22 -6.68 -2.91
N LEU A 17 0.70 -5.83 -2.46
CA LEU A 17 0.64 -4.38 -2.55
C LEU A 17 2.03 -3.89 -2.93
N THR A 18 2.11 -3.06 -3.97
CA THR A 18 3.35 -2.40 -4.35
C THR A 18 3.57 -1.14 -3.52
N GLN A 19 4.81 -0.63 -3.51
CA GLN A 19 5.10 0.64 -2.87
C GLN A 19 4.37 1.81 -3.57
N GLU A 20 4.15 1.70 -4.89
CA GLU A 20 3.39 2.66 -5.69
C GLU A 20 1.92 2.72 -5.24
N ASP A 21 1.29 1.55 -5.03
CA ASP A 21 -0.10 1.47 -4.53
C ASP A 21 -0.24 2.14 -3.17
N LEU A 22 0.78 2.02 -2.30
CA LEU A 22 0.79 2.69 -1.01
C LEU A 22 0.86 4.21 -1.13
N VAL A 23 1.65 4.72 -2.07
CA VAL A 23 1.73 6.17 -2.34
C VAL A 23 0.40 6.67 -2.90
N ALA A 24 -0.18 5.93 -3.86
CA ALA A 24 -1.48 6.25 -4.43
C ALA A 24 -2.60 6.21 -3.38
N ALA A 25 -2.61 5.20 -2.51
CA ALA A 25 -3.56 5.09 -1.41
C ALA A 25 -3.48 6.29 -0.46
N ARG A 26 -2.26 6.70 -0.06
CA ARG A 26 -2.06 7.90 0.75
C ARG A 26 -2.55 9.16 0.05
N ALA A 27 -2.27 9.31 -1.25
CA ALA A 27 -2.74 10.45 -2.01
C ALA A 27 -4.28 10.52 -2.10
N LEU A 28 -4.93 9.37 -2.32
CA LEU A 28 -6.39 9.27 -2.35
C LEU A 28 -7.02 9.58 -0.99
N LEU A 29 -6.45 9.07 0.11
CA LEU A 29 -6.98 9.25 1.46
C LEU A 29 -6.83 10.67 2.02
N ARG A 30 -6.01 11.52 1.39
CA ARG A 30 -5.92 12.96 1.71
C ARG A 30 -7.21 13.70 1.38
N ASP A 31 -7.97 13.25 0.39
CA ASP A 31 -9.28 13.82 0.11
C ASP A 31 -10.28 13.31 1.18
N PRO A 32 -10.92 14.21 1.94
CA PRO A 32 -11.90 13.82 2.95
C PRO A 32 -13.13 13.11 2.35
N LYS A 33 -13.41 13.29 1.06
CA LYS A 33 -14.55 12.65 0.37
C LYS A 33 -14.29 11.19 0.00
N ILE A 34 -13.03 10.75 -0.03
CA ILE A 34 -12.66 9.40 -0.48
C ILE A 34 -12.54 8.46 0.72
N THR A 35 -13.44 7.49 0.84
CA THR A 35 -13.37 6.48 1.91
C THR A 35 -12.20 5.51 1.71
N VAL A 36 -11.85 4.75 2.75
CA VAL A 36 -10.81 3.71 2.66
C VAL A 36 -11.25 2.61 1.69
N GLU A 37 -12.54 2.29 1.70
CA GLU A 37 -13.18 1.34 0.81
C GLU A 37 -13.13 1.80 -0.66
N ASP A 38 -13.39 3.08 -0.92
CA ASP A 38 -13.29 3.65 -2.27
C ASP A 38 -11.85 3.68 -2.78
N ALA A 39 -10.90 4.03 -1.91
CA ALA A 39 -9.47 3.96 -2.23
C ALA A 39 -9.04 2.53 -2.55
N ALA A 40 -9.51 1.54 -1.77
CA ALA A 40 -9.25 0.13 -2.00
C ALA A 40 -9.80 -0.34 -3.35
N ARG A 41 -11.06 0.01 -3.66
CA ARG A 41 -11.71 -0.31 -4.94
C ARG A 41 -10.97 0.27 -6.14
N ARG A 42 -10.52 1.52 -6.06
CA ARG A 42 -9.76 2.18 -7.14
C ARG A 42 -8.40 1.51 -7.40
N LEU A 43 -7.76 1.03 -6.34
CA LEU A 43 -6.49 0.31 -6.41
C LEU A 43 -6.67 -1.20 -6.64
N GLN A 44 -7.93 -1.68 -6.79
CA GLN A 44 -8.27 -3.10 -6.94
C GLN A 44 -7.72 -4.01 -5.83
N ILE A 45 -7.56 -3.48 -4.63
CA ILE A 45 -7.09 -4.22 -3.45
C ILE A 45 -8.22 -4.37 -2.43
N SER A 46 -8.11 -5.38 -1.57
CA SER A 46 -9.01 -5.52 -0.42
C SER A 46 -8.77 -4.38 0.59
N PRO A 47 -9.83 -3.81 1.20
CA PRO A 47 -9.69 -2.88 2.33
C PRO A 47 -8.86 -3.46 3.48
N ALA A 48 -8.93 -4.78 3.71
CA ALA A 48 -8.12 -5.46 4.72
C ALA A 48 -6.61 -5.36 4.41
N THR A 49 -6.24 -5.33 3.13
CA THR A 49 -4.86 -5.09 2.70
C THR A 49 -4.43 -3.66 3.02
N LEU A 50 -5.28 -2.66 2.80
CA LEU A 50 -4.98 -1.28 3.22
C LEU A 50 -4.82 -1.18 4.74
N TYR A 51 -5.73 -1.73 5.54
CA TYR A 51 -5.62 -1.68 7.00
C TYR A 51 -4.34 -2.33 7.55
N ARG A 52 -3.86 -3.39 6.89
CA ARG A 52 -2.60 -4.05 7.24
C ARG A 52 -1.36 -3.19 6.99
N HIS A 53 -1.40 -2.30 5.99
CA HIS A 53 -0.27 -1.45 5.62
C HIS A 53 -0.40 0.02 6.06
N LEU A 54 -1.61 0.47 6.38
CA LEU A 54 -1.94 1.81 6.90
C LEU A 54 -2.70 1.63 8.22
N PRO A 55 -2.00 1.25 9.32
CA PRO A 55 -2.64 1.13 10.62
C PRO A 55 -3.16 2.50 11.07
N GLY A 56 -4.48 2.62 11.25
CA GLY A 56 -5.16 3.89 11.53
C GLY A 56 -5.83 4.53 10.31
N GLY A 57 -5.80 3.89 9.13
CA GLY A 57 -6.52 4.32 7.94
C GLY A 57 -6.16 5.75 7.56
N ARG A 58 -7.16 6.63 7.49
CA ARG A 58 -6.95 8.07 7.20
C ARG A 58 -6.11 8.79 8.27
N GLY A 59 -6.23 8.41 9.54
CA GLY A 59 -5.47 9.04 10.64
C GLY A 59 -3.96 8.84 10.50
N SER A 60 -3.52 7.79 9.79
CA SER A 60 -2.12 7.53 9.50
C SER A 60 -1.53 8.40 8.37
N VAL A 61 -2.40 8.98 7.53
CA VAL A 61 -2.00 9.78 6.36
C VAL A 61 -1.89 11.26 6.69
N ASN A 62 -2.64 11.72 7.70
CA ASN A 62 -2.74 13.12 8.09
C ASN A 62 -1.84 13.51 9.28
N LYS A 63 -0.87 12.64 9.61
CA LYS A 63 0.18 12.91 10.59
C LYS A 63 1.45 13.35 9.87
#